data_AF-A0A0M0L7Z2-F1
#
_entry.id   AF-A0A0M0L7Z2-F1
#
_cell.length_a   1.000
_cell.length_b   1.000
_cell.length_c   1.000
_cell.angle_alpha   90.00
_cell.angle_beta   90.00
_cell.angle_gamma   90.00
#
_symmetry.space_group_name_H-M   'P 1'
#
loop_
_entity.id
_entity.type
_entity.pdbx_description
1 polymer ?
#
loop_
_entity_poly.entity_id
_entity_poly.type
_entity_poly.pdbx_seq_one_letter_code
_entity_poly.pdbx_strand_id
1 'polypeptide(L)' 'MKPSTNRMLTRIKSVYMFIRNKGTVTTQELVDEFGITPRTIQRDLNVLAYNDLVHSPTRGKWSATEKKVRMSS' A
#
# COMPACT_ATOMS: atom_id res chain seq x y z
N MET A 1 -4.80 9.54 18.66
CA MET A 1 -3.54 9.25 17.93
C MET A 1 -2.83 10.55 17.58
N LYS A 2 -1.49 10.58 17.51
CA LYS A 2 -0.79 11.79 17.07
C LYS A 2 -1.18 12.11 15.61
N PRO A 3 -1.34 13.39 15.22
CA PRO A 3 -1.78 13.77 13.88
C PRO A 3 -0.93 13.18 12.75
N SER A 4 0.38 13.06 12.97
CA SER A 4 1.33 12.45 12.04
C SER A 4 1.06 10.95 11.81
N THR A 5 0.76 10.20 12.86
CA THR A 5 0.40 8.77 12.76
C THR A 5 -0.90 8.59 11.98
N ASN A 6 -1.88 9.48 12.17
CA ASN A 6 -3.15 9.38 11.46
C ASN A 6 -2.96 9.57 9.95
N ARG A 7 -2.21 10.59 9.54
CA ARG A 7 -1.89 10.84 8.12
C ARG A 7 -1.16 9.66 7.47
N MET A 8 -0.22 9.05 8.20
CA MET A 8 0.50 7.86 7.73
C MET A 8 -0.44 6.67 7.50
N LEU A 9 -1.34 6.39 8.45
CA LEU A 9 -2.29 5.28 8.31
C LEU A 9 -3.30 5.52 7.18
N THR A 10 -3.79 6.76 7.03
CA THR A 10 -4.66 7.12 5.89
C THR A 10 -3.95 6.83 4.58
N ARG A 11 -2.69 7.24 4.44
CA ARG A 11 -1.89 6.99 3.23
C ARG A 11 -1.71 5.49 2.96
N ILE A 12 -1.34 4.70 3.98
CA ILE A 12 -1.16 3.25 3.85
C ILE A 12 -2.46 2.57 3.39
N LYS A 13 -3.61 2.99 3.94
CA LYS A 13 -4.93 2.50 3.50
C LYS A 13 -5.19 2.85 2.04
N SER A 14 -4.90 4.09 1.63
CA SER A 14 -5.08 4.52 0.24
C SER A 14 -4.20 3.73 -0.73
N VAL A 15 -2.94 3.46 -0.38
CA VAL A 15 -2.03 2.59 -1.17
C VAL A 15 -2.62 1.19 -1.33
N TYR A 16 -3.12 0.59 -0.23
CA TYR A 16 -3.77 -0.72 -0.31
C TYR A 16 -5.00 -0.72 -1.22
N MET A 17 -5.88 0.28 -1.10
CA MET A 17 -7.08 0.37 -1.94
C MET A 17 -6.72 0.53 -3.42
N PHE A 18 -5.69 1.32 -3.72
CA PHE A 18 -5.21 1.48 -5.10
C PHE A 18 -4.74 0.14 -5.70
N ILE A 19 -3.89 -0.60 -4.97
CA ILE A 19 -3.41 -1.93 -5.41
C ILE A 19 -4.61 -2.88 -5.58
N ARG A 20 -5.54 -2.90 -4.61
CA ARG A 20 -6.71 -3.78 -4.67
C ARG A 20 -7.62 -3.49 -5.86
N ASN A 21 -7.80 -2.23 -6.22
CA ASN A 21 -8.69 -1.83 -7.31
C ASN A 21 -8.02 -1.95 -8.69
N LYS A 22 -6.72 -1.65 -8.79
CA LYS A 22 -5.96 -1.69 -10.05
C LYS A 22 -5.38 -3.08 -10.36
N GLY A 23 -5.20 -3.92 -9.35
CA GLY A 23 -4.56 -5.23 -9.46
C GLY A 23 -3.05 -5.15 -9.23
N THR A 24 -2.27 -5.77 -10.12
CA THR A 24 -0.80 -5.78 -9.99
C THR A 24 -0.22 -4.44 -10.43
N VAL A 25 0.54 -3.79 -9.55
CA VAL A 25 1.16 -2.48 -9.81
C VAL A 25 2.66 -2.51 -9.55
N THR A 26 3.38 -1.54 -10.07
CA THR A 26 4.81 -1.31 -9.80
C THR A 26 5.01 -0.28 -8.69
N THR A 27 6.18 -0.31 -8.06
CA THR A 27 6.58 0.74 -7.11
C THR A 27 6.59 2.13 -7.75
N GLN A 28 6.93 2.25 -9.04
CA GLN A 28 6.94 3.54 -9.74
C GLN A 28 5.52 4.09 -9.92
N GLU A 29 4.56 3.25 -10.30
CA GLU A 29 3.16 3.69 -10.42
C GLU A 29 2.60 4.22 -9.09
N LEU A 30 3.00 3.62 -7.97
CA LEU A 30 2.63 4.12 -6.64
C LEU A 30 3.34 5.44 -6.29
N VAL A 31 4.57 5.64 -6.73
CA VAL A 31 5.28 6.92 -6.54
C VAL A 31 4.58 8.02 -7.33
N ASP A 32 4.22 7.74 -8.58
CA ASP A 32 3.57 8.69 -9.48
C ASP A 32 2.15 9.04 -9.01
N GLU A 33 1.36 8.04 -8.59
CA GLU A 33 0.00 8.24 -8.09
C GLU A 33 -0.05 9.08 -6.80
N PHE A 34 0.85 8.78 -5.85
CA PHE A 34 0.80 9.39 -4.51
C PHE A 34 1.72 10.60 -4.34
N GLY A 35 2.59 10.89 -5.33
CA GLY A 35 3.51 12.03 -5.29
C GLY A 35 4.50 11.97 -4.11
N ILE A 36 4.90 10.76 -3.69
CA ILE A 36 5.82 10.56 -2.55
C ILE A 36 7.05 9.77 -2.96
N THR A 37 8.11 9.86 -2.16
CA THR A 37 9.38 9.19 -2.49
C THR A 37 9.25 7.66 -2.53
N PRO A 38 10.06 6.97 -3.36
CA PRO A 38 10.10 5.50 -3.40
C PRO A 38 10.35 4.87 -2.03
N ARG A 39 11.17 5.52 -1.19
CA ARG A 39 11.45 5.05 0.18
C ARG A 39 10.20 5.05 1.05
N THR A 40 9.32 6.04 0.91
CA THR A 40 8.06 6.11 1.66
C THR A 40 7.09 5.05 1.18
N ILE A 41 6.91 4.88 -0.13
CA ILE A 41 6.10 3.80 -0.70
C ILE A 41 6.59 2.43 -0.22
N GLN A 42 7.90 2.19 -0.25
CA GLN A 42 8.45 0.91 0.19
C GLN A 42 8.16 0.63 1.67
N ARG A 43 8.20 1.65 2.54
CA ARG A 43 7.81 1.50 3.95
C ARG A 43 6.34 1.15 4.10
N ASP A 44 5.46 1.81 3.36
CA ASP A 44 4.03 1.54 3.38
C ASP A 44 3.73 0.12 2.89
N LEU A 45 4.36 -0.30 1.79
CA LEU A 45 4.28 -1.66 1.25
C LEU A 45 4.78 -2.69 2.26
N ASN A 46 5.87 -2.41 2.98
CA ASN A 46 6.37 -3.31 4.01
C ASN A 46 5.37 -3.48 5.17
N VAL A 47 4.67 -2.41 5.57
CA VAL A 47 3.59 -2.52 6.57
C VAL A 47 2.45 -3.37 6.04
N LEU A 48 2.02 -3.16 4.79
CA LEU A 48 0.95 -3.97 4.19
C LEU A 48 1.35 -5.44 4.04
N ALA A 49 2.59 -5.70 3.60
CA ALA A 49 3.11 -7.06 3.41
C ALA A 49 3.26 -7.80 4.73
N TYR A 50 3.75 -7.13 5.78
CA TYR A 50 3.82 -7.69 7.14
C TYR A 50 2.44 -8.11 7.68
N ASN A 51 1.37 -7.47 7.19
CA ASN A 51 -0.01 -7.78 7.58
C ASN A 51 -0.72 -8.73 6.58
N ASP A 52 0.01 -9.34 5.65
CA ASP A 52 -0.51 -10.19 4.57
C ASP A 52 -1.58 -9.52 3.71
N LEU A 53 -1.51 -8.20 3.53
CA LEU A 53 -2.47 -7.46 2.70
C LEU A 53 -2.03 -7.34 1.25
N VAL A 54 -0.71 -7.35 1.03
CA VAL A 54 -0.11 -7.33 -0.30
C VAL A 54 1.06 -8.30 -0.35
N HIS A 55 1.41 -8.77 -1.54
CA HIS A 55 2.60 -9.57 -1.79
C HIS A 55 3.28 -9.12 -3.09
N SER A 56 4.54 -9.53 -3.28
CA SER A 56 5.29 -9.23 -4.49
C SER A 56 5.38 -10.48 -5.38
N PRO A 57 4.58 -10.58 -6.46
CA PRO A 57 4.65 -11.73 -7.36
C PRO A 57 5.97 -11.78 -8.15
N THR A 58 6.55 -10.61 -8.45
CA THR A 58 7.86 -10.44 -9.06
C THR A 58 8.50 -9.17 -8.52
N ARG A 59 9.84 -9.10 -8.54
CA ARG A 59 10.59 -7.98 -7.97
C ARG A 59 10.07 -6.63 -8.49
N GLY A 60 9.70 -5.74 -7.58
CA GLY A 60 9.22 -4.39 -7.90
C GLY A 60 7.75 -4.30 -8.29
N LYS A 61 7.04 -5.44 -8.36
CA LYS A 61 5.58 -5.51 -8.54
C LYS A 61 4.89 -5.94 -7.25
N TRP A 62 3.66 -5.47 -7.07
CA TRP A 62 2.85 -5.66 -5.87
C TRP A 62 1.39 -5.93 -6.23
N SER A 63 0.80 -6.90 -5.55
CA SER A 63 -0.60 -7.31 -5.73
C SER A 63 -1.25 -7.51 -4.38
N ALA A 64 -2.56 -7.26 -4.28
CA ALA A 64 -3.33 -7.52 -3.06
C ALA A 64 -3.50 -9.04 -2.86
N THR A 65 -3.50 -9.47 -1.60
CA THR A 65 -3.83 -10.87 -1.27
C THR A 65 -5.35 -11.09 -1.25
N GLU A 66 -5.77 -12.35 -1.13
CA GLU A 66 -7.18 -12.72 -0.95
C GLU A 66 -7.68 -12.56 0.49
N LYS A 67 -6.85 -12.05 1.40
CA LYS A 67 -7.21 -11.89 2.82
C LYS A 67 -8.47 -11.02 2.94
N LYS A 68 -9.50 -11.56 3.59
CA LYS A 68 -10.74 -10.81 3.85
C LYS A 68 -10.45 -9.68 4.84
N VAL A 69 -10.60 -8.44 4.38
CA VAL A 69 -10.45 -7.23 5.21
C VAL A 69 -11.80 -6.61 5.47
N ARG A 70 -12.10 -6.29 6.73
CA ARG A 70 -13.25 -5.45 7.08
C ARG A 70 -12.93 -4.00 6.71
N MET A 71 -13.64 -3.46 5.74
CA MET A 71 -13.55 -2.03 5.40
C MET A 71 -14.47 -1.27 6.35
N SER A 72 -13.90 -0.57 7.32
CA SER A 72 -14.61 0.40 8.15
C SER A 72 -14.35 1.80 7.60
N SER A 73 -15.43 2.56 7.38
CA SER A 73 -15.41 3.97 6.98
C SER A 73 -14.75 4.87 8.02
#